data_AF-A0A7S4WBD9-F1
#
_entry.id   AF-A0A7S4WBD9-F1
#
_cell.length_a   1.000
_cell.length_b   1.000
_cell.length_c   1.000
_cell.angle_alpha   90.00
_cell.angle_beta   90.00
_cell.angle_gamma   90.00
#
_symmetry.space_group_name_H-M   'P 1'
#
loop_
_entity.id
_entity.type
_entity.pdbx_description
1 polymer ?
#
loop_
_entity_poly.entity_id
_entity_poly.type
_entity_poly.pdbx_seq_one_letter_code
_entity_poly.pdbx_strand_id
1 'polypeptide(L)'
;MALGENPSQQPLRGGGDGGEHANAVDVDTGDPAPPRATLRLWQEVAHGIDKSSTVVWKNAVDSLDQASRYLLTSSEAQIFVENYMKPVISILLEQQPAKIGQMEKECVEKSLRLAIIILNESLKANADVSAGECVILEVLAMVFDRKKIFYKGSKPSWNVNPIGLPEVRQQMISKFRALRGFANLATYLSARASTPQFPSLDMIHLFLGATYEAIPTHANVSDQAAKVRAMEDNAIRVARAIMNHMGSASEEKLKRQSHDILNKVRYDLQRIFDRLVTTRRAETYAFYEFWRGLALKLITSQSLPLKLFGWDQVSDLIEA
;
A
#
# COMPACT_ATOMS: atom_id res chain seq x y z
N MET A 1 -54.01 5.65 -46.77
CA MET A 1 -55.19 5.30 -45.92
C MET A 1 -54.65 4.60 -44.69
N ALA A 2 -54.99 4.89 -43.44
CA ALA A 2 -55.74 5.93 -42.73
C ALA A 2 -55.38 5.64 -41.25
N LEU A 3 -54.76 6.56 -40.50
CA LEU A 3 -55.39 7.54 -39.60
C LEU A 3 -56.40 6.95 -38.59
N GLY A 4 -56.27 7.36 -37.32
CA GLY A 4 -57.19 7.13 -36.20
C GLY A 4 -56.41 6.83 -34.92
N GLU A 5 -55.80 7.79 -34.21
CA GLU A 5 -56.42 8.82 -33.35
C GLU A 5 -57.47 8.30 -32.34
N ASN A 6 -57.07 8.27 -31.06
CA ASN A 6 -57.76 8.71 -29.82
C ASN A 6 -59.18 8.16 -29.52
N PRO A 7 -59.82 8.33 -28.32
CA PRO A 7 -59.53 9.28 -27.22
C PRO A 7 -59.69 8.75 -25.77
N SER A 8 -59.19 9.58 -24.84
CA SER A 8 -59.81 10.05 -23.58
C SER A 8 -60.94 9.25 -22.90
N GLN A 9 -60.80 9.00 -21.58
CA GLN A 9 -61.69 9.49 -20.51
C GLN A 9 -61.28 8.98 -19.11
N GLN A 10 -61.01 9.92 -18.19
CA GLN A 10 -61.08 9.79 -16.72
C GLN A 10 -62.57 9.80 -16.25
N PRO A 11 -62.93 9.79 -14.94
CA PRO A 11 -62.36 9.22 -13.71
C PRO A 11 -63.41 8.42 -12.87
N LEU A 12 -63.02 7.81 -11.72
CA LEU A 12 -63.60 8.05 -10.38
C LEU A 12 -63.48 6.85 -9.41
N ARG A 13 -63.00 7.19 -8.20
CA ARG A 13 -63.33 6.65 -6.86
C ARG A 13 -62.91 5.23 -6.46
N GLY A 14 -62.17 5.18 -5.34
CA GLY A 14 -62.55 4.33 -4.21
C GLY A 14 -61.39 3.79 -3.37
N GLY A 15 -61.32 4.22 -2.11
CA GLY A 15 -60.62 3.56 -0.98
C GLY A 15 -59.08 3.71 -1.01
N GLY A 16 -58.40 4.25 -0.01
CA GLY A 16 -58.68 4.11 1.41
C GLY A 16 -57.81 2.99 1.97
N ASP A 17 -56.83 3.39 2.78
CA ASP A 17 -56.22 2.64 3.89
C ASP A 17 -54.86 1.96 3.68
N GLY A 18 -54.03 2.06 4.72
CA GLY A 18 -52.84 1.23 4.92
C GLY A 18 -51.49 1.84 4.55
N GLY A 19 -51.00 2.78 5.36
CA GLY A 19 -49.59 3.14 5.36
C GLY A 19 -48.72 1.99 5.88
N GLU A 20 -47.86 1.45 5.02
CA GLU A 20 -46.68 0.68 5.44
C GLU A 20 -45.45 1.53 5.19
N HIS A 21 -45.09 2.32 6.19
CA HIS A 21 -43.71 2.75 6.37
C HIS A 21 -42.87 1.49 6.55
N ALA A 22 -42.14 1.10 5.49
CA ALA A 22 -41.04 0.17 5.60
C ALA A 22 -40.02 0.76 6.58
N ASN A 23 -40.13 0.35 7.84
CA ASN A 23 -39.08 0.52 8.83
C ASN A 23 -37.83 -0.15 8.25
N ALA A 24 -36.86 0.69 7.87
CA ALA A 24 -35.49 0.26 7.77
C ALA A 24 -35.13 -0.29 9.15
N VAL A 25 -35.03 -1.61 9.24
CA VAL A 25 -34.49 -2.28 10.41
C VAL A 25 -33.02 -1.88 10.44
N ASP A 26 -32.71 -0.88 11.26
CA ASP A 26 -31.35 -0.64 11.73
C ASP A 26 -30.88 -1.95 12.36
N VAL A 27 -30.06 -2.67 11.61
CA VAL A 27 -29.30 -3.79 12.15
C VAL A 27 -28.31 -3.14 13.12
N ASP A 28 -28.70 -3.12 14.40
CA ASP A 28 -27.83 -2.79 15.52
C ASP A 28 -26.70 -3.82 15.55
N THR A 29 -25.69 -3.61 14.72
CA THR A 29 -24.40 -4.27 14.83
C THR A 29 -23.84 -3.78 16.16
N GLY A 30 -24.05 -4.53 17.23
CA GLY A 30 -23.68 -4.22 18.62
C GLY A 30 -22.18 -4.07 18.88
N ASP A 31 -21.45 -3.51 17.92
CA ASP A 31 -20.07 -3.12 18.08
C ASP A 31 -20.02 -1.81 18.90
N PRO A 32 -19.23 -1.80 19.98
CA PRO A 32 -19.22 -0.66 20.89
C PRO A 32 -18.62 0.55 20.20
N ALA A 33 -19.38 1.65 20.15
CA ALA A 33 -18.88 2.94 19.70
C ALA A 33 -17.62 3.38 20.50
N PRO A 34 -16.69 4.14 19.89
CA PRO A 34 -15.51 4.62 20.60
C PRO A 34 -15.89 5.47 21.82
N PRO A 35 -15.21 5.29 22.98
CA PRO A 35 -15.44 6.14 24.14
C PRO A 35 -15.22 7.63 23.83
N ARG A 36 -15.93 8.52 24.54
CA ARG A 36 -15.78 9.98 24.36
C ARG A 36 -14.33 10.47 24.53
N ALA A 37 -13.55 9.82 25.38
CA ALA A 37 -12.13 10.14 25.56
C ALA A 37 -11.32 9.86 24.29
N THR A 38 -11.61 8.77 23.58
CA THR A 38 -10.99 8.40 22.30
C THR A 38 -11.31 9.41 21.21
N LEU A 39 -12.58 9.82 21.11
CA LEU A 39 -13.00 10.84 20.14
C LEU A 39 -12.30 12.19 20.38
N ARG A 40 -12.18 12.61 21.65
CA ARG A 40 -11.44 13.83 22.01
C ARG A 40 -9.96 13.72 21.67
N LEU A 41 -9.34 12.57 21.92
CA LEU A 41 -7.94 12.34 21.57
C LEU A 41 -7.70 12.48 20.05
N TRP A 42 -8.58 11.92 19.21
CA TRP A 42 -8.48 12.10 17.75
C TRP A 42 -8.64 13.56 17.34
N GLN A 43 -9.56 14.30 17.95
CA GLN A 43 -9.74 15.74 17.71
C GLN A 43 -8.52 16.56 18.14
N GLU A 44 -7.89 16.23 19.27
CA GLU A 44 -6.67 16.90 19.73
C GLU A 44 -5.50 16.68 18.77
N VAL A 45 -5.32 15.44 18.29
CA VAL A 45 -4.27 15.12 17.30
C VAL A 45 -4.54 15.83 15.97
N ALA A 46 -5.78 15.79 15.48
CA ALA A 46 -6.20 16.50 14.28
C ALA A 46 -5.91 18.01 14.39
N HIS A 47 -6.32 18.64 15.50
CA HIS A 47 -6.07 20.05 15.74
C HIS A 47 -4.57 20.39 15.77
N GLY A 48 -3.75 19.56 16.41
CA GLY A 48 -2.30 19.73 16.45
C GLY A 48 -1.66 19.71 15.05
N ILE A 49 -2.09 18.76 14.22
CA ILE A 49 -1.62 18.61 12.84
C ILE A 49 -2.08 19.80 11.99
N ASP A 50 -3.37 20.14 12.01
CA ASP A 50 -3.94 21.17 11.15
C ASP A 50 -3.41 22.57 11.49
N LYS A 51 -3.21 22.86 12.78
CA LYS A 51 -2.75 24.18 13.23
C LYS A 51 -1.24 24.36 13.15
N SER A 52 -0.47 23.31 13.38
CA SER A 52 0.96 23.43 13.64
C SER A 52 1.84 22.39 12.97
N SER A 53 1.26 21.42 12.27
CA SER A 53 2.00 20.26 11.73
C SER A 53 2.87 19.56 12.78
N THR A 54 2.37 19.51 14.03
CA THR A 54 3.01 18.80 15.13
C THR A 54 2.07 17.77 15.73
N VAL A 55 2.65 16.76 16.38
CA VAL A 55 1.91 15.77 17.15
C VAL A 55 2.66 15.47 18.44
N VAL A 56 1.95 15.42 19.56
CA VAL A 56 2.53 14.98 20.84
C VAL A 56 2.81 13.48 20.74
N TRP A 57 4.03 13.06 21.04
CA TRP A 57 4.52 11.69 20.86
C TRP A 57 3.59 10.62 21.42
N LYS A 58 3.14 10.81 22.67
CA LYS A 58 2.24 9.88 23.34
C LYS A 58 0.85 9.87 22.70
N ASN A 59 0.33 11.03 22.33
CA ASN A 59 -0.96 11.14 21.64
C ASN A 59 -0.91 10.46 20.27
N ALA A 60 0.22 10.49 19.55
CA ALA A 60 0.40 9.74 18.31
C ALA A 60 0.23 8.22 18.53
N VAL A 61 0.87 7.67 19.56
CA VAL A 61 0.76 6.25 19.91
C VAL A 61 -0.67 5.92 20.32
N ASP A 62 -1.23 6.67 21.29
CA ASP A 62 -2.53 6.37 21.88
C ASP A 62 -3.66 6.52 20.83
N SER A 63 -3.58 7.53 19.96
CA SER A 63 -4.59 7.74 18.90
C SER A 63 -4.58 6.63 17.85
N LEU A 64 -3.41 6.16 17.43
CA LEU A 64 -3.28 5.04 16.49
C LEU A 64 -3.67 3.70 17.15
N ASP A 65 -3.35 3.50 18.44
CA ASP A 65 -3.77 2.31 19.18
C ASP A 65 -5.29 2.23 19.25
N GLN A 66 -5.94 3.33 19.64
CA GLN A 66 -7.40 3.41 19.63
C GLN A 66 -7.99 3.21 18.23
N ALA A 67 -7.43 3.88 17.22
CA ALA A 67 -7.88 3.73 15.84
C ALA A 67 -7.79 2.28 15.36
N SER A 68 -6.73 1.56 15.72
CA SER A 68 -6.57 0.15 15.35
C SER A 68 -7.64 -0.77 15.95
N ARG A 69 -8.20 -0.41 17.12
CA ARG A 69 -9.25 -1.19 17.79
C ARG A 69 -10.63 -0.98 17.18
N TYR A 70 -10.88 0.21 16.64
CA TYR A 70 -12.19 0.63 16.13
C TYR A 70 -12.24 0.76 14.60
N LEU A 71 -11.15 0.46 13.89
CA LEU A 71 -11.03 0.67 12.44
C LEU A 71 -12.18 0.06 11.63
N LEU A 72 -12.61 -1.14 12.00
CA LEU A 72 -13.65 -1.88 11.26
C LEU A 72 -15.07 -1.57 11.74
N THR A 73 -15.22 -0.88 12.87
CA THR A 73 -16.51 -0.73 13.57
C THR A 73 -16.95 0.73 13.75
N SER A 74 -16.07 1.70 13.53
CA SER A 74 -16.37 3.13 13.69
C SER A 74 -15.94 3.93 12.47
N SER A 75 -16.89 4.71 11.93
CA SER A 75 -16.62 5.66 10.85
C SER A 75 -15.69 6.78 11.31
N GLU A 76 -15.76 7.21 12.57
CA GLU A 76 -14.84 8.21 13.13
C GLU A 76 -13.39 7.71 13.16
N ALA A 77 -13.18 6.42 13.48
CA ALA A 77 -11.86 5.80 13.43
C ALA A 77 -11.32 5.77 12.00
N GLN A 78 -12.17 5.42 11.02
CA GLN A 78 -11.81 5.43 9.60
C GLN A 78 -11.44 6.84 9.14
N ILE A 79 -12.32 7.83 9.36
CA ILE A 79 -12.07 9.24 9.02
C ILE A 79 -10.78 9.75 9.64
N PHE A 80 -10.50 9.42 10.91
CA PHE A 80 -9.25 9.81 11.56
C PHE A 80 -8.04 9.19 10.86
N VAL A 81 -8.08 7.88 10.58
CA VAL A 81 -7.00 7.16 9.92
C VAL A 81 -6.74 7.69 8.52
N GLU A 82 -7.79 7.87 7.71
CA GLU A 82 -7.68 8.30 6.32
C GLU A 82 -7.08 9.71 6.21
N ASN A 83 -7.47 10.62 7.10
CA ASN A 83 -7.02 12.02 7.03
C ASN A 83 -5.72 12.29 7.79
N TYR A 84 -5.49 11.63 8.92
CA TYR A 84 -4.44 12.04 9.87
C TYR A 84 -3.33 11.01 10.07
N MET A 85 -3.50 9.74 9.69
CA MET A 85 -2.43 8.74 9.85
C MET A 85 -1.18 9.10 9.03
N LYS A 86 -1.35 9.53 7.78
CA LYS A 86 -0.23 9.94 6.93
C LYS A 86 0.57 11.12 7.53
N PRO A 87 -0.05 12.26 7.91
CA PRO A 87 0.64 13.33 8.60
C PRO A 87 1.37 12.88 9.89
N VAL A 88 0.71 12.08 10.75
CA VAL A 88 1.33 11.56 11.99
C VAL A 88 2.61 10.79 11.66
N ILE A 89 2.52 9.80 10.78
CA ILE A 89 3.67 8.95 10.44
C ILE A 89 4.76 9.74 9.72
N SER A 90 4.40 10.70 8.89
CA SER A 90 5.36 11.60 8.25
C SER A 90 6.14 12.40 9.30
N ILE A 91 5.46 13.07 10.23
CA ILE A 91 6.11 13.86 11.29
C ILE A 91 7.09 12.99 12.10
N LEU A 92 6.69 11.77 12.45
CA LEU A 92 7.52 10.85 13.23
C LEU A 92 8.75 10.34 12.45
N LEU A 93 8.64 10.08 11.15
CA LEU A 93 9.73 9.59 10.31
C LEU A 93 10.75 10.67 9.90
N GLU A 94 10.41 11.94 10.04
CA GLU A 94 11.33 13.07 9.81
C GLU A 94 12.18 13.42 11.05
N GLN A 95 11.98 12.71 12.16
CA GLN A 95 12.72 12.95 13.41
C GLN A 95 14.15 12.43 13.31
N GLN A 96 15.08 13.18 13.90
CA GLN A 96 16.49 12.79 13.97
C GLN A 96 16.73 11.97 15.23
N PRO A 97 17.07 10.66 15.14
CA PRO A 97 17.22 9.81 16.33
C PRO A 97 18.28 10.32 17.31
N ALA A 98 19.30 11.01 16.83
CA ALA A 98 20.35 11.62 17.66
C ALA A 98 19.87 12.84 18.48
N LYS A 99 18.71 13.42 18.16
CA LYS A 99 18.18 14.63 18.80
C LYS A 99 17.00 14.40 19.73
N ILE A 100 16.53 13.16 19.83
CA ILE A 100 15.37 12.81 20.65
C ILE A 100 15.77 11.77 21.71
N GLY A 101 15.05 11.78 22.83
CA GLY A 101 15.28 10.84 23.93
C GLY A 101 14.80 9.43 23.61
N GLN A 102 15.08 8.51 24.53
CA GLN A 102 14.68 7.10 24.39
C GLN A 102 13.16 6.93 24.36
N MET A 103 12.43 7.70 25.17
CA MET A 103 10.97 7.65 25.21
C MET A 103 10.36 8.04 23.86
N GLU A 104 10.86 9.09 23.21
CA GLU A 104 10.38 9.54 21.91
C GLU A 104 10.66 8.50 20.82
N LYS A 105 11.85 7.87 20.84
CA LYS A 105 12.17 6.76 19.93
C LYS A 105 11.19 5.61 20.07
N GLU A 106 10.87 5.21 21.30
CA GLU A 106 9.88 4.18 21.57
C GLU A 106 8.48 4.57 21.06
N CYS A 107 8.10 5.85 21.17
CA CYS A 107 6.84 6.34 20.62
C CYS A 107 6.80 6.26 19.09
N VAL A 108 7.91 6.62 18.41
CA VAL A 108 8.03 6.46 16.96
C VAL A 108 7.87 4.98 16.59
N GLU A 109 8.64 4.10 17.21
CA GLU A 109 8.59 2.66 16.92
C GLU A 109 7.20 2.05 17.17
N LYS A 110 6.54 2.38 18.29
CA LYS A 110 5.19 1.91 18.60
C LYS A 110 4.17 2.43 17.58
N SER A 111 4.25 3.69 17.20
CA SER A 111 3.37 4.28 16.19
C SER A 111 3.54 3.61 14.83
N LEU A 112 4.77 3.33 14.40
CA LEU A 112 5.04 2.61 13.16
C LEU A 112 4.49 1.17 13.20
N ARG A 113 4.60 0.47 14.34
CA ARG A 113 4.02 -0.87 14.51
C ARG A 113 2.49 -0.84 14.41
N LEU A 114 1.85 0.14 15.02
CA LEU A 114 0.39 0.35 14.93
C LEU A 114 -0.03 0.68 13.51
N ALA A 115 0.74 1.51 12.81
CA ALA A 115 0.51 1.81 11.40
C ALA A 115 0.51 0.54 10.53
N ILE A 116 1.48 -0.35 10.73
CA ILE A 116 1.54 -1.65 10.05
C ILE A 116 0.33 -2.53 10.34
N ILE A 117 -0.21 -2.50 11.56
CA ILE A 117 -1.43 -3.24 11.93
C ILE A 117 -2.65 -2.67 11.20
N ILE A 118 -2.87 -1.34 11.29
CA ILE A 118 -3.97 -0.65 10.63
C ILE A 118 -3.94 -0.88 9.12
N LEU A 119 -2.76 -0.75 8.49
CA LEU A 119 -2.57 -0.98 7.06
C LEU A 119 -2.92 -2.42 6.67
N ASN A 120 -2.55 -3.40 7.49
CA ASN A 120 -2.85 -4.79 7.20
C ASN A 120 -4.35 -5.08 7.26
N GLU A 121 -5.08 -4.51 8.22
CA GLU A 121 -6.53 -4.65 8.30
C GLU A 121 -7.23 -3.89 7.16
N SER A 122 -6.77 -2.69 6.83
CA SER A 122 -7.30 -1.93 5.69
C SER A 122 -7.09 -2.65 4.35
N LEU A 123 -5.93 -3.30 4.13
CA LEU A 123 -5.68 -4.13 2.95
C LEU A 123 -6.64 -5.32 2.84
N LYS A 124 -7.03 -5.93 3.97
CA LYS A 124 -8.00 -7.03 3.98
C LYS A 124 -9.41 -6.53 3.69
N ALA A 125 -9.82 -5.44 4.33
CA ALA A 125 -11.13 -4.84 4.13
C ALA A 125 -11.32 -4.38 2.67
N ASN A 126 -10.25 -3.88 2.05
CA ASN A 126 -10.24 -3.39 0.67
C ASN A 126 -9.67 -4.42 -0.33
N ALA A 127 -9.70 -5.73 -0.02
CA ALA A 127 -9.10 -6.73 -0.90
C ALA A 127 -9.76 -6.76 -2.28
N ASP A 128 -11.09 -6.63 -2.34
CA ASP A 128 -11.86 -6.50 -3.59
C ASP A 128 -11.88 -5.06 -4.09
N VAL A 129 -11.99 -4.88 -5.41
CA VAL A 129 -12.18 -3.58 -6.07
C VAL A 129 -13.52 -2.95 -5.68
N SER A 130 -14.55 -3.77 -5.46
CA SER A 130 -15.88 -3.29 -5.06
C SER A 130 -15.90 -2.58 -3.70
N ALA A 131 -14.93 -2.90 -2.83
CA ALA A 131 -14.82 -2.35 -1.48
C ALA A 131 -14.18 -0.95 -1.44
N GLY A 132 -13.63 -0.44 -2.54
CA GLY A 132 -13.00 0.89 -2.60
C GLY A 132 -11.47 0.85 -2.57
N GLU A 133 -10.81 2.02 -2.46
CA GLU A 133 -9.35 2.14 -2.42
C GLU A 133 -8.83 2.09 -0.98
N CYS A 134 -7.68 1.45 -0.76
CA CYS A 134 -6.94 1.60 0.49
C CYS A 134 -6.23 2.96 0.50
N VAL A 135 -6.94 4.01 0.93
CA VAL A 135 -6.45 5.41 0.86
C VAL A 135 -5.19 5.66 1.68
N ILE A 136 -4.90 4.82 2.68
CA ILE A 136 -3.71 4.91 3.52
C ILE A 136 -2.51 4.15 2.97
N LEU A 137 -2.59 3.54 1.78
CA LEU A 137 -1.52 2.70 1.24
C LEU A 137 -0.17 3.45 1.08
N GLU A 138 -0.21 4.76 0.85
CA GLU A 138 0.99 5.61 0.85
C GLU A 138 1.77 5.57 2.17
N VAL A 139 1.07 5.37 3.30
CA VAL A 139 1.71 5.22 4.61
C VAL A 139 2.59 3.97 4.65
N LEU A 140 2.17 2.87 4.02
CA LEU A 140 3.00 1.67 3.90
C LEU A 140 4.29 1.97 3.13
N ALA A 141 4.18 2.73 2.04
CA ALA A 141 5.34 3.12 1.23
C ALA A 141 6.30 3.99 2.05
N MET A 142 5.80 4.98 2.80
CA MET A 142 6.61 5.80 3.70
C MET A 142 7.33 4.98 4.78
N VAL A 143 6.63 4.03 5.41
CA VAL A 143 7.22 3.17 6.44
C VAL A 143 8.35 2.31 5.86
N PHE A 144 8.23 1.88 4.61
CA PHE A 144 9.25 1.11 3.89
C PHE A 144 10.32 1.94 3.19
N ASP A 145 10.25 3.27 3.22
CA ASP A 145 11.27 4.11 2.61
C ASP A 145 12.51 4.25 3.49
N ARG A 146 13.58 3.55 3.10
CA ARG A 146 14.90 3.62 3.76
C ARG A 146 15.52 5.02 3.78
N LYS A 147 15.02 5.96 2.98
CA LYS A 147 15.55 7.33 2.90
C LYS A 147 15.02 8.24 3.99
N LYS A 148 14.01 7.82 4.75
CA LYS A 148 13.45 8.61 5.87
C LYS A 148 14.52 8.93 6.91
N ILE A 149 14.48 10.16 7.43
CA ILE A 149 15.51 10.71 8.33
C ILE A 149 15.68 9.81 9.56
N PHE A 150 14.57 9.28 10.09
CA PHE A 150 14.61 8.40 11.25
C PHE A 150 15.44 7.13 11.02
N TYR A 151 15.42 6.58 9.80
CA TYR A 151 16.18 5.36 9.46
C TYR A 151 17.59 5.65 8.98
N LYS A 152 17.75 6.66 8.12
CA LYS A 152 19.03 6.96 7.47
C LYS A 152 19.96 7.80 8.34
N GLY A 153 19.40 8.61 9.24
CA GLY A 153 20.10 9.72 9.86
C GLY A 153 20.16 10.94 8.93
N SER A 154 20.72 12.04 9.44
CA SER A 154 20.95 13.26 8.65
C SER A 154 22.10 13.08 7.64
N LYS A 155 22.30 14.05 6.75
CA LYS A 155 23.52 14.04 5.91
C LYS A 155 24.76 14.12 6.83
N PRO A 156 25.81 13.33 6.57
CA PRO A 156 27.07 13.46 7.30
C PRO A 156 27.56 14.91 7.22
N SER A 157 27.76 15.52 8.37
CA SER A 157 28.59 16.72 8.48
C SER A 157 29.99 16.23 8.83
N TRP A 158 31.04 16.95 8.44
CA TRP A 158 32.44 16.55 8.66
C TRP A 158 32.76 16.22 10.14
N ASN A 159 31.94 16.69 11.09
CA ASN A 159 32.07 16.44 12.53
C ASN A 159 30.94 15.63 13.18
N VAL A 160 29.93 15.20 12.44
CA VAL A 160 28.80 14.47 13.01
C VAL A 160 28.51 13.30 12.12
N ASN A 161 28.60 12.10 12.69
CA ASN A 161 28.10 10.89 12.06
C ASN A 161 26.67 10.67 12.56
N PRO A 162 25.63 11.22 11.89
CA PRO A 162 24.26 11.05 12.36
C PRO A 162 23.84 9.60 12.16
N ILE A 163 23.82 8.85 13.25
CA ILE A 163 23.38 7.46 13.26
C ILE A 163 21.85 7.44 13.18
N GLY A 164 21.32 6.95 12.06
CA GLY A 164 19.91 6.57 11.93
C GLY A 164 19.61 5.21 12.56
N LEU A 165 18.35 4.79 12.53
CA LEU A 165 17.88 3.51 13.06
C LEU A 165 17.33 2.58 11.95
N PRO A 166 18.17 2.08 11.03
CA PRO A 166 17.73 1.23 9.92
C PRO A 166 17.07 -0.08 10.38
N GLU A 167 17.42 -0.58 11.57
CA GLU A 167 16.83 -1.76 12.19
C GLU A 167 15.34 -1.59 12.49
N VAL A 168 14.87 -0.38 12.78
CA VAL A 168 13.44 -0.12 13.01
C VAL A 168 12.64 -0.41 11.75
N ARG A 169 13.15 0.00 10.57
CA ARG A 169 12.53 -0.34 9.28
C ARG A 169 12.48 -1.86 9.06
N GLN A 170 13.57 -2.57 9.36
CA GLN A 170 13.60 -4.04 9.25
C GLN A 170 12.58 -4.71 10.18
N GLN A 171 12.38 -4.17 11.38
CA GLN A 171 11.34 -4.63 12.28
C GLN A 171 9.93 -4.40 11.70
N MET A 172 9.69 -3.27 11.01
CA MET A 172 8.40 -3.02 10.36
C MET A 172 8.14 -3.98 9.21
N ILE A 173 9.14 -4.26 8.37
CA ILE A 173 9.06 -5.28 7.30
C ILE A 173 8.76 -6.66 7.91
N SER A 174 9.48 -7.02 8.98
CA SER A 174 9.30 -8.28 9.69
C SER A 174 7.91 -8.40 10.32
N LYS A 175 7.39 -7.32 10.90
CA LYS A 175 6.04 -7.26 11.47
C LYS A 175 4.97 -7.39 10.39
N PHE A 176 5.10 -6.65 9.29
CA PHE A 176 4.17 -6.74 8.16
C PHE A 176 4.13 -8.16 7.60
N ARG A 177 5.29 -8.80 7.43
CA ARG A 177 5.38 -10.21 7.05
C ARG A 177 4.67 -11.13 8.05
N ALA A 178 4.90 -10.95 9.35
CA ALA A 178 4.28 -11.78 10.40
C ALA A 178 2.74 -11.68 10.40
N LEU A 179 2.20 -10.53 9.97
CA LEU A 179 0.76 -10.30 9.81
C LEU A 179 0.18 -10.81 8.48
N ARG A 180 0.98 -11.54 7.68
CA ARG A 180 0.67 -11.93 6.30
C ARG A 180 0.46 -10.72 5.35
N GLY A 181 1.05 -9.58 5.70
CA GLY A 181 0.89 -8.32 4.96
C GLY A 181 1.26 -8.42 3.49
N PHE A 182 2.35 -9.11 3.13
CA PHE A 182 2.72 -9.29 1.71
C PHE A 182 1.70 -10.13 0.94
N ALA A 183 1.05 -11.10 1.57
CA ALA A 183 -0.03 -11.87 0.93
C ALA A 183 -1.28 -11.01 0.70
N ASN A 184 -1.64 -10.18 1.69
CA ASN A 184 -2.77 -9.24 1.59
C ASN A 184 -2.48 -8.15 0.54
N LEU A 185 -1.26 -7.62 0.53
CA LEU A 185 -0.79 -6.67 -0.49
C LEU A 185 -0.86 -7.28 -1.89
N ALA A 186 -0.37 -8.51 -2.07
CA ALA A 186 -0.46 -9.19 -3.37
C ALA A 186 -1.91 -9.36 -3.84
N THR A 187 -2.82 -9.71 -2.92
CA THR A 187 -4.25 -9.84 -3.20
C THR A 187 -4.85 -8.50 -3.64
N TYR A 188 -4.60 -7.44 -2.86
CA TYR A 188 -5.04 -6.08 -3.14
C TYR A 188 -4.54 -5.57 -4.51
N LEU A 189 -3.24 -5.77 -4.81
CA LEU A 189 -2.63 -5.37 -6.07
C LEU A 189 -3.17 -6.17 -7.25
N SER A 190 -3.37 -7.49 -7.08
CA SER A 190 -3.88 -8.35 -8.15
C SER A 190 -5.30 -7.95 -8.57
N ALA A 191 -6.16 -7.62 -7.61
CA ALA A 191 -7.53 -7.16 -7.88
C ALA A 191 -7.55 -5.86 -8.70
N ARG A 192 -6.54 -5.01 -8.54
CA ARG A 192 -6.43 -3.70 -9.21
C ARG A 192 -5.48 -3.70 -10.39
N ALA A 193 -4.95 -4.86 -10.79
CA ALA A 193 -4.06 -4.94 -11.94
C ALA A 193 -4.77 -4.38 -13.17
N SER A 194 -4.10 -3.52 -13.93
CA SER A 194 -4.65 -2.80 -15.09
C SER A 194 -5.72 -1.73 -14.81
N THR A 195 -6.15 -1.51 -13.56
CA THR A 195 -7.13 -0.46 -13.24
C THR A 195 -6.44 0.88 -12.93
N PRO A 196 -7.17 2.02 -12.97
CA PRO A 196 -6.63 3.31 -12.54
C PRO A 196 -6.31 3.40 -11.04
N GLN A 197 -6.88 2.51 -10.22
CA GLN A 197 -6.66 2.46 -8.77
C GLN A 197 -5.38 1.67 -8.39
N PHE A 198 -4.61 1.22 -9.38
CA PHE A 198 -3.34 0.58 -9.10
C PHE A 198 -2.33 1.60 -8.55
N PRO A 199 -1.54 1.26 -7.51
CA PRO A 199 -0.61 2.22 -6.89
C PRO A 199 0.46 2.72 -7.86
N SER A 200 0.97 3.93 -7.59
CA SER A 200 2.03 4.53 -8.41
C SER A 200 3.32 3.70 -8.38
N LEU A 201 4.12 3.79 -9.45
CA LEU A 201 5.36 3.03 -9.55
C LEU A 201 6.39 3.42 -8.47
N ASP A 202 6.33 4.64 -7.93
CA ASP A 202 7.13 5.06 -6.78
C ASP A 202 6.80 4.27 -5.51
N MET A 203 5.51 4.00 -5.25
CA MET A 203 5.11 3.12 -4.15
C MET A 203 5.53 1.68 -4.43
N ILE A 204 5.34 1.22 -5.66
CA ILE A 204 5.70 -0.15 -6.07
C ILE A 204 7.19 -0.43 -5.85
N HIS A 205 8.08 0.51 -6.20
CA HIS A 205 9.51 0.42 -5.92
C HIS A 205 9.79 0.14 -4.43
N LEU A 206 9.11 0.85 -3.54
CA LEU A 206 9.25 0.69 -2.09
C LEU A 206 8.69 -0.65 -1.60
N PHE A 207 7.57 -1.11 -2.16
CA PHE A 207 6.99 -2.42 -1.86
C PHE A 207 7.87 -3.58 -2.32
N LEU A 208 8.44 -3.51 -3.52
CA LEU A 208 9.35 -4.52 -4.05
C LEU A 208 10.64 -4.57 -3.23
N GLY A 209 11.21 -3.42 -2.87
CA GLY A 209 12.37 -3.36 -1.98
C GLY A 209 12.12 -4.06 -0.64
N ALA A 210 11.00 -3.74 0.02
CA ALA A 210 10.61 -4.40 1.26
C ALA A 210 10.34 -5.90 1.09
N THR A 211 9.74 -6.30 -0.03
CA THR A 211 9.46 -7.70 -0.38
C THR A 211 10.76 -8.49 -0.56
N TYR A 212 11.73 -7.94 -1.29
CA TYR A 212 13.06 -8.54 -1.47
C TYR A 212 13.77 -8.74 -0.13
N GLU A 213 13.76 -7.72 0.73
CA GLU A 213 14.43 -7.75 2.04
C GLU A 213 13.76 -8.73 3.03
N ALA A 214 12.47 -9.01 2.86
CA ALA A 214 11.76 -9.97 3.69
C ALA A 214 12.19 -11.43 3.46
N ILE A 215 12.84 -11.72 2.33
CA ILE A 215 13.36 -13.05 1.99
C ILE A 215 14.75 -13.24 2.65
N PRO A 216 14.97 -14.28 3.46
CA PRO A 216 16.27 -14.55 4.08
C PRO A 216 17.37 -14.87 3.05
N THR A 217 18.61 -14.41 3.28
CA THR A 217 19.77 -14.73 2.42
C THR A 217 20.32 -16.13 2.66
N HIS A 218 20.22 -16.64 3.88
CA HIS A 218 20.74 -17.94 4.29
C HIS A 218 19.69 -18.69 5.10
N ALA A 219 19.18 -19.79 4.55
CA ALA A 219 18.25 -20.68 5.23
C ALA A 219 19.04 -21.91 5.71
N ASN A 220 19.61 -21.83 6.92
CA ASN A 220 20.15 -23.02 7.56
C ASN A 220 19.00 -23.74 8.29
N VAL A 221 18.91 -25.06 8.12
CA VAL A 221 17.95 -26.02 8.74
C VAL A 221 16.63 -26.25 7.99
N SER A 222 16.22 -27.52 7.87
CA SER A 222 15.06 -28.00 7.07
C SER A 222 13.71 -27.41 7.47
N ASP A 223 13.50 -27.10 8.77
CA ASP A 223 12.27 -26.45 9.26
C ASP A 223 12.14 -24.99 8.78
N GLN A 224 13.25 -24.40 8.31
CA GLN A 224 13.26 -23.07 7.72
C GLN A 224 12.84 -23.10 6.25
N ALA A 225 12.97 -24.23 5.55
CA ALA A 225 12.72 -24.33 4.12
C ALA A 225 11.25 -24.04 3.77
N ALA A 226 10.29 -24.59 4.52
CA ALA A 226 8.87 -24.32 4.31
C ALA A 226 8.51 -22.85 4.57
N LYS A 227 9.09 -22.25 5.61
CA LYS A 227 8.90 -20.83 5.93
C LYS A 227 9.50 -19.92 4.85
N VAL A 228 10.70 -20.23 4.37
CA VAL A 228 11.36 -19.50 3.28
C VAL A 228 10.53 -19.62 2.01
N ARG A 229 10.06 -20.82 1.67
CA ARG A 229 9.21 -21.04 0.50
C ARG A 229 7.92 -20.22 0.56
N ALA A 230 7.28 -20.13 1.72
CA ALA A 230 6.12 -19.27 1.89
C ALA A 230 6.44 -17.77 1.71
N MET A 231 7.65 -17.32 2.09
CA MET A 231 8.10 -15.95 1.84
C MET A 231 8.35 -15.70 0.35
N GLU A 232 9.00 -16.65 -0.33
CA GLU A 232 9.19 -16.62 -1.79
C GLU A 232 7.84 -16.58 -2.52
N ASP A 233 6.88 -17.43 -2.13
CA ASP A 233 5.56 -17.48 -2.74
C ASP A 233 4.82 -16.13 -2.61
N ASN A 234 4.94 -15.47 -1.46
CA ASN A 234 4.39 -14.12 -1.28
C ASN A 234 5.09 -13.09 -2.18
N ALA A 235 6.42 -13.16 -2.29
CA ALA A 235 7.19 -12.28 -3.16
C ALA A 235 6.82 -12.44 -4.64
N ILE A 236 6.68 -13.69 -5.09
CA ILE A 236 6.23 -14.05 -6.43
C ILE A 236 4.83 -13.49 -6.70
N ARG A 237 3.90 -13.59 -5.73
CA ARG A 237 2.54 -13.05 -5.90
C ARG A 237 2.53 -11.53 -6.01
N VAL A 238 3.29 -10.81 -5.18
CA VAL A 238 3.45 -9.35 -5.29
C VAL A 238 4.05 -8.98 -6.65
N ALA A 239 5.16 -9.62 -7.03
CA ALA A 239 5.84 -9.38 -8.29
C ALA A 239 4.93 -9.63 -9.50
N ARG A 240 4.15 -10.72 -9.49
CA ARG A 240 3.21 -11.05 -10.57
C ARG A 240 2.13 -10.00 -10.75
N ALA A 241 1.54 -9.49 -9.66
CA ALA A 241 0.53 -8.43 -9.75
C ALA A 241 1.09 -7.17 -10.45
N ILE A 242 2.33 -6.82 -10.12
CA ILE A 242 3.04 -5.67 -10.70
C ILE A 242 3.39 -5.92 -12.17
N MET A 243 3.96 -7.08 -12.50
CA MET A 243 4.27 -7.48 -13.87
C MET A 243 3.02 -7.47 -14.74
N ASN A 244 1.88 -7.97 -14.23
CA ASN A 244 0.61 -7.94 -14.94
C ASN A 244 0.16 -6.49 -15.23
N HIS A 245 0.23 -5.60 -14.23
CA HIS A 245 -0.13 -4.19 -14.43
C HIS A 245 0.78 -3.49 -15.44
N MET A 246 2.10 -3.65 -15.33
CA MET A 246 3.06 -3.04 -16.26
C MET A 246 2.93 -3.62 -17.66
N GLY A 247 2.76 -4.94 -17.77
CA GLY A 247 2.59 -5.65 -19.02
C GLY A 247 1.31 -5.28 -19.76
N SER A 248 0.23 -4.96 -19.04
CA SER A 248 -1.05 -4.53 -19.62
C SER A 248 -1.13 -3.02 -19.86
N ALA A 249 -0.18 -2.22 -19.37
CA ALA A 249 -0.19 -0.78 -19.56
C ALA A 249 -0.21 -0.40 -21.06
N SER A 250 -1.03 0.60 -21.39
CA SER A 250 -1.08 1.18 -22.73
C SER A 250 0.16 2.05 -22.99
N GLU A 251 0.47 2.30 -24.26
CA GLU A 251 1.58 3.19 -24.64
C GLU A 251 1.43 4.57 -23.98
N GLU A 252 0.22 5.14 -23.97
CA GLU A 252 -0.06 6.42 -23.34
C GLU A 252 0.18 6.43 -21.82
N LYS A 253 -0.09 5.32 -21.12
CA LYS A 253 0.22 5.20 -19.69
C LYS A 253 1.73 5.13 -19.47
N LEU A 254 2.44 4.38 -20.31
CA LEU A 254 3.90 4.24 -20.22
C LEU A 254 4.63 5.55 -20.51
N LYS A 255 4.17 6.36 -21.48
CA LYS A 255 4.73 7.70 -21.78
C LYS A 255 4.69 8.65 -20.59
N ARG A 256 3.72 8.49 -19.69
CA ARG A 256 3.55 9.34 -18.50
C ARG A 256 4.47 8.94 -17.35
N GLN A 257 5.13 7.77 -17.44
CA GLN A 257 6.07 7.32 -16.44
C GLN A 257 7.48 7.79 -16.80
N SER A 258 8.30 8.10 -15.79
CA SER A 258 9.72 8.36 -16.03
C SER A 258 10.44 7.04 -16.36
N HIS A 259 11.42 7.10 -17.26
CA HIS A 259 12.24 5.92 -17.57
C HIS A 259 13.00 5.44 -16.31
N ASP A 260 13.40 6.37 -15.45
CA ASP A 260 14.03 6.07 -14.16
C ASP A 260 13.17 5.18 -13.28
N ILE A 261 11.86 5.47 -13.16
CA ILE A 261 11.00 4.66 -12.29
C ILE A 261 10.67 3.30 -12.92
N LEU A 262 10.49 3.25 -14.24
CA LEU A 262 10.31 1.98 -14.96
C LEU A 262 11.53 1.08 -14.79
N ASN A 263 12.74 1.64 -14.94
CA ASN A 263 14.00 0.91 -14.71
C ASN A 263 14.14 0.43 -13.27
N LYS A 264 13.84 1.29 -12.27
CA LYS A 264 13.89 0.90 -10.86
C LYS A 264 12.97 -0.27 -10.56
N VAL A 265 11.71 -0.20 -10.98
CA VAL A 265 10.74 -1.27 -10.73
C VAL A 265 11.15 -2.57 -11.43
N ARG A 266 11.61 -2.50 -12.70
CA ARG A 266 12.14 -3.67 -13.40
C ARG A 266 13.34 -4.27 -12.68
N TYR A 267 14.29 -3.44 -12.25
CA TYR A 267 15.48 -3.88 -11.53
C TYR A 267 15.13 -4.53 -10.18
N ASP A 268 14.17 -4.00 -9.43
CA ASP A 268 13.73 -4.64 -8.19
C ASP A 268 13.03 -5.98 -8.43
N LEU A 269 12.23 -6.09 -9.49
CA LEU A 269 11.65 -7.37 -9.92
C LEU A 269 12.77 -8.37 -10.23
N GLN A 270 13.76 -7.97 -11.03
CA GLN A 270 14.93 -8.79 -11.37
C GLN A 270 15.62 -9.30 -10.10
N ARG A 271 15.93 -8.42 -9.15
CA ARG A 271 16.57 -8.80 -7.88
C ARG A 271 15.77 -9.82 -7.06
N ILE A 272 14.45 -9.75 -7.07
CA ILE A 272 13.61 -10.77 -6.45
C ILE A 272 13.82 -12.10 -7.17
N PHE A 273 13.71 -12.14 -8.50
CA PHE A 273 13.81 -13.39 -9.25
C PHE A 273 15.24 -13.98 -9.27
N ASP A 274 16.29 -13.16 -9.29
CA ASP A 274 17.68 -13.61 -9.14
C ASP A 274 17.89 -14.36 -7.82
N ARG A 275 17.24 -13.88 -6.75
CA ARG A 275 17.26 -14.55 -5.45
C ARG A 275 16.55 -15.91 -5.51
N LEU A 276 15.49 -16.01 -6.31
CA LEU A 276 14.71 -17.24 -6.52
C LEU A 276 15.35 -18.23 -7.51
N VAL A 277 16.36 -17.82 -8.28
CA VAL A 277 17.14 -18.73 -9.15
C VAL A 277 17.79 -19.84 -8.31
N THR A 278 18.30 -19.48 -7.13
CA THR A 278 18.96 -20.44 -6.22
C THR A 278 18.02 -21.57 -5.78
N THR A 279 16.73 -21.27 -5.65
CA THR A 279 15.68 -22.25 -5.29
C THR A 279 14.95 -22.82 -6.51
N ARG A 280 15.44 -22.53 -7.73
CA ARG A 280 14.97 -23.06 -9.03
C ARG A 280 13.46 -22.89 -9.23
N ARG A 281 12.92 -21.72 -8.88
CA ARG A 281 11.51 -21.39 -9.08
C ARG A 281 11.18 -21.28 -10.56
N ALA A 282 10.13 -21.97 -11.01
CA ALA A 282 9.67 -21.90 -12.40
C ALA A 282 9.20 -20.48 -12.78
N GLU A 283 8.77 -19.69 -11.78
CA GLU A 283 8.30 -18.32 -11.96
C GLU A 283 9.41 -17.36 -12.40
N THR A 284 10.69 -17.73 -12.25
CA THR A 284 11.81 -16.99 -12.84
C THR A 284 11.68 -16.91 -14.36
N TYR A 285 11.23 -17.97 -15.04
CA TYR A 285 11.00 -17.92 -16.49
C TYR A 285 9.88 -16.95 -16.87
N ALA A 286 8.81 -16.89 -16.06
CA ALA A 286 7.71 -15.97 -16.27
C ALA A 286 8.14 -14.49 -16.14
N PHE A 287 9.13 -14.20 -15.29
CA PHE A 287 9.73 -12.87 -15.22
C PHE A 287 10.45 -12.48 -16.52
N TYR A 288 11.32 -13.35 -17.04
CA TYR A 288 12.01 -13.05 -18.30
C TYR A 288 11.06 -13.02 -19.51
N GLU A 289 9.99 -13.81 -19.50
CA GLU A 289 8.92 -13.69 -20.49
C GLU A 289 8.21 -12.32 -20.42
N PHE A 290 7.84 -11.88 -19.22
CA PHE A 290 7.31 -10.54 -18.99
C PHE A 290 8.29 -9.46 -19.48
N TRP A 291 9.56 -9.53 -19.11
CA TRP A 291 10.55 -8.51 -19.44
C TRP A 291 10.77 -8.41 -20.96
N ARG A 292 10.88 -9.56 -21.66
CA ARG A 292 10.93 -9.58 -23.13
C ARG A 292 9.66 -8.99 -23.75
N GLY A 293 8.49 -9.34 -23.23
CA GLY A 293 7.20 -8.80 -23.69
C GLY A 293 7.11 -7.29 -23.53
N LEU A 294 7.57 -6.76 -22.39
CA LEU A 294 7.62 -5.33 -22.12
C LEU A 294 8.62 -4.63 -23.05
N ALA A 295 9.83 -5.16 -23.22
CA ALA A 295 10.84 -4.59 -24.11
C ALA A 295 10.36 -4.55 -25.57
N LEU A 296 9.73 -5.63 -26.06
CA LEU A 296 9.13 -5.66 -27.39
C LEU A 296 8.04 -4.60 -27.55
N LYS A 297 7.12 -4.51 -26.58
CA LYS A 297 6.09 -3.46 -26.57
C LYS A 297 6.71 -2.06 -26.66
N LEU A 298 7.78 -1.80 -25.92
CA LEU A 298 8.48 -0.52 -25.93
C LEU A 298 9.18 -0.25 -27.28
N ILE A 299 9.85 -1.22 -27.89
CA ILE A 299 10.52 -1.06 -29.19
C ILE A 299 9.51 -0.82 -30.33
N THR A 300 8.34 -1.46 -30.25
CA THR A 300 7.26 -1.29 -31.25
C THR A 300 6.42 -0.03 -31.04
N SER A 301 6.68 0.73 -29.98
CA SER A 301 6.02 2.00 -29.67
C SER A 301 6.21 3.05 -30.78
N GLN A 302 5.19 3.89 -30.99
CA GLN A 302 5.30 5.06 -31.87
C GLN A 302 6.07 6.21 -31.21
N SER A 303 6.14 6.24 -29.88
CA SER A 303 6.99 7.18 -29.14
C SER A 303 8.47 6.81 -29.25
N LEU A 304 9.28 7.71 -29.82
CA LEU A 304 10.73 7.58 -29.90
C LEU A 304 11.41 7.43 -28.52
N PRO A 305 11.06 8.23 -27.49
CA PRO A 305 11.59 8.02 -26.14
C PRO A 305 11.37 6.59 -25.61
N LEU A 306 10.17 6.04 -25.78
CA LEU A 306 9.88 4.67 -25.35
C LEU A 306 10.64 3.62 -26.17
N LYS A 307 10.84 3.88 -27.47
CA LYS A 307 11.61 2.99 -28.35
C LYS A 307 13.07 2.92 -27.95
N LEU A 308 13.70 4.07 -27.68
CA LEU A 308 15.08 4.12 -27.19
C LEU A 308 15.20 3.39 -25.85
N PHE A 309 14.29 3.68 -24.91
CA PHE A 309 14.22 2.97 -23.64
C PHE A 309 14.03 1.46 -23.80
N GLY A 310 13.21 1.03 -24.77
CA GLY A 310 13.02 -0.38 -25.11
C GLY A 310 14.30 -1.07 -25.60
N TRP A 311 15.13 -0.38 -26.39
CA TRP A 311 16.44 -0.90 -26.79
C TRP A 311 17.41 -0.99 -25.61
N ASP A 312 17.40 -0.03 -24.68
CA ASP A 312 18.16 -0.14 -23.43
C ASP A 312 17.74 -1.39 -22.65
N GLN A 313 16.42 -1.68 -22.56
CA GLN A 313 15.95 -2.91 -21.91
C GLN A 313 16.40 -4.19 -22.61
N VAL A 314 16.56 -4.18 -23.94
CA VAL A 314 17.10 -5.33 -24.68
C VAL A 314 18.58 -5.53 -24.38
N SER A 315 19.36 -4.45 -24.28
CA SER A 315 20.77 -4.53 -23.86
C SER A 315 20.87 -5.19 -22.50
N ASP A 316 20.10 -4.71 -21.52
CA ASP A 316 20.08 -5.26 -20.17
C ASP A 316 19.62 -6.74 -20.14
N LEU A 317 18.67 -7.12 -21.00
CA LEU A 317 18.20 -8.51 -21.14
C LEU A 317 19.27 -9.46 -21.68
N ILE A 318 20.19 -8.97 -22.52
CA ILE A 318 21.30 -9.77 -23.07
C ILE A 318 22.38 -10.01 -22.01
N GLU A 319 22.56 -9.05 -21.10
CA GLU A 319 23.54 -9.12 -20.01
C GLU A 319 23.06 -9.93 -18.79
N ALA A 320 21.75 -10.07 -18.62
CA ALA A 320 21.08 -10.72 -17.47
C ALA A 320 21.00 -12.26 -17.58
#